data_AF-A0AAN9NCB1-F1
#
_entry.id   AF-A0AAN9NCB1-F1
#
_cell.length_a   1.000
_cell.length_b   1.000
_cell.length_c   1.000
_cell.angle_alpha   90.00
_cell.angle_beta   90.00
_cell.angle_gamma   90.00
#
_symmetry.space_group_name_H-M   'P 1'
#
loop_
_entity.id
_entity.type
_entity.pdbx_description
1 polymer ?
#
loop_
_entity_poly.entity_id
_entity_poly.type
_entity_poly.pdbx_seq_one_letter_code
_entity_poly.pdbx_strand_id
1 'polypeptide(L)' 'MEESGARAVCAEEALSLLNCVTQSPYDENKCLRLLHSLRDCVLAKKVKNFSLAGQEKQKTEPSSQKA' A
#
# COMPACT_ATOMS: atom_id res chain seq x y z
N MET A 1 -22.01 11.56 -8.79
CA MET A 1 -21.57 11.42 -7.38
C MET A 1 -21.61 9.94 -7.04
N GLU A 2 -20.65 9.51 -6.22
CA GLU A 2 -20.51 8.16 -5.67
C GLU A 2 -20.00 7.08 -6.65
N GLU A 3 -18.69 7.06 -6.85
CA GLU A 3 -18.00 5.81 -7.12
C GLU A 3 -17.86 5.10 -5.76
N SER A 4 -18.83 4.27 -5.40
CA SER A 4 -18.63 3.19 -4.40
C SER A 4 -17.72 2.10 -4.99
N GLY A 5 -16.60 2.53 -5.58
CA GLY A 5 -15.51 1.67 -6.00
C GLY A 5 -15.01 0.94 -4.77
N ALA A 6 -14.87 -0.37 -4.89
CA ALA A 6 -14.41 -1.24 -3.81
C ALA A 6 -13.25 -0.56 -3.07
N ARG A 7 -13.46 -0.21 -1.79
CA ARG A 7 -12.43 0.46 -0.99
C ARG A 7 -11.16 -0.38 -1.09
N ALA A 8 -10.07 0.22 -1.59
CA ALA A 8 -8.80 -0.47 -1.68
C ALA A 8 -8.39 -0.94 -0.28
N VAL A 9 -7.81 -2.14 -0.23
CA VAL A 9 -7.45 -2.78 1.03
C VAL A 9 -6.46 -1.90 1.79
N CYS A 10 -6.77 -1.59 3.06
CA CYS A 10 -5.99 -0.70 3.94
C CYS A 10 -5.82 0.75 3.44
N ALA A 11 -6.72 1.23 2.58
CA ALA A 11 -6.65 2.59 2.01
C ALA A 11 -6.72 3.69 3.08
N GLU A 12 -7.48 3.49 4.15
CA GLU A 12 -7.68 4.49 5.21
C GLU A 12 -6.38 4.71 6.00
N GLU A 13 -5.67 3.63 6.34
CA GLU A 13 -4.37 3.65 7.02
C GLU A 13 -3.28 4.24 6.13
N ALA A 14 -3.28 3.87 4.83
CA ALA A 14 -2.34 4.42 3.86
C ALA A 14 -2.53 5.93 3.68
N LEU A 15 -3.78 6.37 3.52
CA LEU A 15 -4.13 7.78 3.40
C LEU A 15 -3.74 8.56 4.66
N SER A 16 -3.99 8.00 5.84
CA SER A 16 -3.62 8.62 7.12
C SER A 16 -2.11 8.80 7.25
N LEU A 17 -1.32 7.80 6.86
CA LEU A 17 0.15 7.89 6.85
C LEU A 17 0.63 8.95 5.85
N LEU A 18 0.08 8.98 4.63
CA LEU A 18 0.41 9.99 3.62
C LEU A 18 0.10 11.41 4.11
N ASN A 19 -1.06 11.61 4.74
CA ASN A 19 -1.41 12.90 5.34
C ASN A 19 -0.54 13.25 6.56
N CYS A 20 0.07 12.26 7.21
CA CYS A 20 1.00 12.49 8.31
C CYS A 20 2.31 13.10 7.82
N VAL A 21 2.89 12.55 6.75
CA VAL A 21 4.17 13.04 6.21
C VAL A 21 4.08 14.43 5.58
N THR A 22 2.87 14.89 5.22
CA THR A 22 2.65 16.26 4.72
C THR A 22 2.45 17.29 5.83
N GLN A 23 2.29 16.88 7.09
CA GLN A 23 2.09 17.82 8.20
C GLN A 23 3.36 18.60 8.52
N SER A 24 3.20 19.88 8.84
CA SER A 24 4.24 20.76 9.35
C SER A 24 3.76 21.42 10.65
N PRO A 25 4.46 21.24 11.78
CA PRO A 25 5.71 20.50 11.93
C PRO A 25 5.56 18.99 11.73
N TYR A 26 6.60 18.36 11.18
CA TYR A 26 6.65 16.91 11.02
C TYR A 26 6.81 16.22 12.38
N ASP A 27 5.94 15.26 12.66
CA ASP A 27 5.98 14.43 13.87
C ASP A 27 6.26 12.97 13.50
N GLU A 28 7.54 12.58 13.56
CA GLU A 28 7.99 11.25 13.21
C GLU A 28 7.30 10.15 14.03
N ASN A 29 7.13 10.36 15.34
CA ASN A 29 6.53 9.35 16.22
C ASN A 29 5.04 9.14 15.90
N LYS A 30 4.33 10.21 15.52
CA LYS A 30 2.96 10.11 15.03
C LYS A 30 2.89 9.32 13.73
N CYS A 31 3.75 9.61 12.76
CA CYS A 31 3.74 8.91 11.47
C CYS A 31 4.19 7.45 11.61
N LEU A 32 5.14 7.17 12.51
CA LEU A 32 5.57 5.80 12.81
C LEU A 32 4.43 4.95 13.37
N ARG A 33 3.60 5.50 14.26
CA ARG A 33 2.40 4.78 14.75
C ARG A 33 1.41 4.45 13.63
N LEU A 34 1.21 5.38 12.69
CA LEU A 34 0.35 5.14 11.53
C LEU A 34 0.94 4.09 10.58
N LEU A 35 2.27 4.04 10.44
CA LEU A 35 2.96 2.99 9.70
C LEU A 35 2.74 1.61 10.34
N HIS A 36 2.80 1.50 11.67
CA HIS A 36 2.49 0.25 12.36
C HIS A 36 1.05 -0.20 12.11
N SER A 37 0.08 0.72 12.21
CA SER A 37 -1.33 0.43 11.90
C SER A 37 -1.51 -0.06 10.46
N LEU A 38 -0.85 0.57 9.49
CA LEU A 38 -0.88 0.12 8.09
C LEU A 38 -0.29 -1.29 7.96
N ARG A 39 0.85 -1.56 8.62
CA ARG A 39 1.49 -2.88 8.63
C ARG A 39 0.55 -3.95 9.19
N ASP A 40 -0.15 -3.66 10.28
CA ASP A 40 -1.08 -4.61 10.88
C ASP A 40 -2.25 -4.93 9.93
N CYS A 41 -2.80 -3.93 9.25
CA CYS A 41 -3.86 -4.16 8.27
C CYS A 41 -3.40 -5.02 7.09
N VAL A 42 -2.23 -4.74 6.50
CA VAL A 42 -1.76 -5.49 5.32
C VAL A 42 -1.48 -6.95 5.65
N LEU A 43 -0.96 -7.22 6.86
CA LEU A 43 -0.75 -8.58 7.36
C LEU A 43 -2.09 -9.28 7.63
N ALA A 44 -3.03 -8.61 8.29
CA ALA A 44 -4.35 -9.16 8.58
C ALA A 44 -5.16 -9.48 7.31
N LYS A 45 -5.04 -8.64 6.28
CA LYS A 45 -5.71 -8.81 4.97
C LYS A 45 -4.90 -9.64 3.98
N LYS A 46 -3.72 -10.15 4.38
CA LYS A 46 -2.81 -10.99 3.57
C LYS A 46 -2.46 -10.34 2.22
N VAL A 47 -2.31 -9.01 2.21
CA VAL A 47 -1.89 -8.29 1.01
C VAL A 47 -0.44 -8.64 0.73
N LYS A 48 -0.18 -9.22 -0.44
CA LYS A 48 1.18 -9.63 -0.83
C LYS A 48 1.97 -8.47 -1.44
N ASN A 49 1.34 -7.72 -2.34
CA ASN A 49 1.96 -6.61 -3.07
C ASN A 49 0.92 -5.56 -3.41
N PHE A 50 1.33 -4.29 -3.41
CA PHE A 50 0.60 -3.20 -4.03
C PHE A 50 1.28 -2.88 -5.37
N SER A 51 0.49 -2.56 -6.37
CA SER A 51 0.97 -2.12 -7.68
C SER A 51 0.38 -0.75 -7.98
N LEU A 52 1.16 0.12 -8.60
CA LEU A 52 0.63 1.38 -9.12
C LEU A 52 -0.25 1.09 -10.34
N ALA A 53 -1.25 1.92 -10.58
CA ALA A 53 -2.08 1.83 -11.78
C ALA A 53 -1.18 1.83 -13.02
N GLY A 54 -1.37 0.85 -13.92
CA GLY A 54 -0.51 0.64 -15.09
C GLY A 54 0.72 -0.25 -14.88
N GLN A 55 1.00 -0.71 -13.66
CA GLN A 55 2.00 -1.77 -13.41
C GLN A 55 1.39 -3.17 -13.47
N GLU A 56 0.74 -3.50 -14.59
CA GLU A 56 0.34 -4.88 -14.85
C GLU A 56 1.58 -5.76 -14.86
N LYS A 57 1.53 -6.82 -14.05
CA LYS A 57 2.60 -7.78 -13.84
C LYS A 57 3.11 -8.27 -15.20
N GLN A 58 4.32 -7.85 -15.58
CA GLN A 58 5.17 -8.71 -16.40
C GLN A 58 5.37 -9.99 -15.58
N LYS A 59 4.53 -10.99 -15.87
CA LYS A 59 4.75 -12.37 -15.47
C LYS A 59 6.07 -12.75 -16.14
N THR A 60 7.18 -12.62 -15.42
CA THR A 60 8.43 -13.26 -15.81
C THR A 60 8.16 -14.75 -15.83
N GLU A 61 7.82 -15.25 -17.02
CA GLU A 61 7.84 -16.68 -17.29
C GLU A 61 9.31 -17.11 -17.19
N PRO A 62 9.62 -18.23 -16.50
CA PRO A 62 10.98 -18.73 -16.49
C PRO A 62 11.32 -19.14 -17.93
N SER A 63 12.21 -18.38 -18.56
CA SER A 63 12.84 -18.78 -19.82
C SER A 63 13.63 -20.05 -19.54
N SER A 64 13.03 -21.20 -19.78
CA SER A 64 13.74 -22.47 -19.95
C SER A 64 14.59 -22.36 -21.21
N GLN A 65 15.77 -21.76 -21.08
CA GLN A 65 16.87 -22.00 -22.00
C GLN A 65 17.69 -23.16 -21.44
N LYS A 66 17.38 -24.34 -21.97
CA LYS A 66 18.18 -25.55 -21.87
C LYS A 66 19.43 -25.32 -22.74
N ALA A 67 20.62 -25.38 -22.14
CA ALA A 67 21.90 -25.55 -22.82
C ALA A 67 22.56 -26.81 -22.27
#